data_AF-A0A380JG97-F1
#
_entry.id   AF-A0A380JG97-F1
#
_cell.length_a   1.000
_cell.length_b   1.000
_cell.length_c   1.000
_cell.angle_alpha   90.00
_cell.angle_beta   90.00
_cell.angle_gamma   90.00
#
_symmetry.space_group_name_H-M   'P 1'
#
loop_
_entity.id
_entity.type
_entity.pdbx_description
1 polymer ?
#
loop_
_entity_poly.entity_id
_entity_poly.type
_entity_poly.pdbx_seq_one_letter_code
_entity_poly.pdbx_strand_id
1 'polypeptide(L)'
;MDFRIAFIFPEKGLVTSLLQAHLVFGIGFFGVFGFLGHFIFSERVARSIGWTSNGFQKELGLITLGIGVSGVYCGLSNNGQNSLPLLIVLSFFLIGAGINHIRELIISHNTNAGNVVIILPDFLIPITLLVLLYLQ
;
A
#
# COMPACT_ATOMS: atom_id res chain seq x y z
N MET A 1 -26.03 -5.81 20.53
CA MET A 1 -24.62 -5.50 20.22
C MET A 1 -24.38 -6.06 18.83
N ASP A 2 -24.58 -5.23 17.80
CA ASP A 2 -24.52 -5.66 16.39
C ASP A 2 -23.06 -5.84 16.00
N PHE A 3 -22.61 -7.09 15.86
CA PHE A 3 -21.27 -7.46 15.39
C PHE A 3 -21.15 -7.25 13.87
N ARG A 4 -21.44 -6.04 13.37
CA ARG A 4 -21.20 -5.65 11.97
C ARG A 4 -19.71 -5.37 11.75
N ILE A 5 -18.89 -6.38 12.00
CA ILE A 5 -17.52 -6.47 11.52
C ILE A 5 -17.49 -7.77 10.72
N ALA A 6 -17.95 -7.72 9.47
CA ALA A 6 -17.69 -8.79 8.52
C ALA A 6 -16.93 -8.23 7.33
N PHE A 7 -17.53 -7.40 6.48
CA PHE A 7 -16.84 -6.72 5.37
C PHE A 7 -17.61 -5.46 5.01
N ILE A 8 -17.49 -4.44 5.87
CA ILE A 8 -18.03 -3.07 5.84
C ILE A 8 -19.48 -2.86 5.33
N PHE A 9 -19.89 -3.32 4.12
CA PHE A 9 -21.25 -3.19 3.59
C PHE A 9 -21.66 -4.33 2.60
N PRO A 10 -21.95 -5.56 3.07
CA PRO A 10 -22.30 -6.69 2.20
C PRO A 10 -23.53 -6.44 1.32
N GLU A 11 -24.41 -5.50 1.70
CA GLU A 11 -25.56 -5.06 0.90
C GLU A 11 -25.18 -4.35 -0.42
N LYS A 12 -23.91 -3.97 -0.61
CA LYS A 12 -23.42 -3.27 -1.80
C LYS A 12 -22.82 -4.19 -2.87
N GLY A 13 -22.83 -5.50 -2.63
CA GLY A 13 -22.24 -6.51 -3.51
C GLY A 13 -20.78 -6.85 -3.15
N LEU A 14 -20.34 -8.01 -3.60
CA LEU A 14 -19.03 -8.58 -3.25
C LEU A 14 -17.86 -7.67 -3.69
N VAL A 15 -17.90 -7.17 -4.94
CA VAL A 15 -16.82 -6.32 -5.49
C VAL A 15 -16.64 -5.04 -4.69
N THR A 16 -17.74 -4.31 -4.44
CA THR A 16 -17.74 -3.10 -3.60
C THR A 16 -17.20 -3.40 -2.20
N SER A 17 -17.66 -4.48 -1.56
CA SER A 17 -17.23 -4.86 -0.22
C SER A 17 -15.72 -5.16 -0.16
N LEU A 18 -15.21 -5.85 -1.18
CA LEU A 18 -13.78 -6.15 -1.31
C LEU A 18 -12.96 -4.88 -1.56
N LEU A 19 -13.42 -3.98 -2.43
CA LEU A 19 -12.74 -2.69 -2.67
C LEU A 19 -12.64 -1.89 -1.37
N GLN A 20 -13.75 -1.74 -0.65
CA GLN A 20 -13.78 -0.98 0.60
C GLN A 20 -12.90 -1.63 1.67
N ALA A 21 -12.96 -2.95 1.83
CA ALA A 21 -12.09 -3.66 2.75
C ALA A 21 -10.61 -3.49 2.38
N HIS A 22 -10.27 -3.53 1.10
CA HIS A 22 -8.90 -3.35 0.63
C HIS A 22 -8.41 -1.90 0.83
N LEU A 23 -9.26 -0.89 0.61
CA LEU A 23 -8.95 0.51 0.87
C LEU A 23 -8.80 0.81 2.38
N VAL A 24 -9.70 0.30 3.21
CA VAL A 24 -9.71 0.58 4.66
C VAL A 24 -8.64 -0.24 5.38
N PHE A 25 -8.64 -1.55 5.19
CA PHE A 25 -7.73 -2.43 5.92
C PHE A 25 -6.42 -2.64 5.17
N GLY A 26 -6.46 -2.90 3.87
CA GLY A 26 -5.23 -3.10 3.08
C GLY A 26 -4.37 -1.84 3.02
N ILE A 27 -4.91 -0.75 2.46
CA ILE A 27 -4.18 0.52 2.32
C ILE A 27 -3.99 1.23 3.67
N GLY A 28 -4.97 1.15 4.58
CA GLY A 28 -4.78 1.64 5.95
C GLY A 28 -3.64 0.93 6.69
N PHE A 29 -3.58 -0.40 6.64
CA PHE A 29 -2.47 -1.18 7.24
C PHE A 29 -1.14 -0.82 6.57
N PHE A 30 -1.09 -0.80 5.24
CA PHE A 30 0.08 -0.39 4.47
C PHE A 30 0.61 0.98 4.92
N GLY A 31 -0.27 1.97 5.09
CA GLY A 31 0.17 3.31 5.49
C GLY A 31 0.67 3.38 6.93
N VAL A 32 -0.01 2.73 7.89
CA VAL A 32 0.44 2.72 9.29
C VAL A 32 1.74 1.94 9.45
N PHE A 33 1.84 0.75 8.88
CA PHE A 33 3.06 -0.07 8.98
C PHE A 33 4.21 0.52 8.18
N GLY A 34 3.93 1.10 7.01
CA GLY A 34 4.89 1.86 6.21
C GLY A 34 5.45 3.05 6.99
N PHE A 35 4.59 3.83 7.66
CA PHE A 35 4.99 4.91 8.54
C PHE A 35 5.87 4.42 9.69
N LEU A 36 5.42 3.43 10.45
CA LEU A 36 6.20 2.90 11.58
C LEU A 36 7.57 2.39 11.11
N GLY A 37 7.59 1.61 10.02
CA GLY A 37 8.82 1.07 9.46
C GLY A 37 9.78 2.17 8.98
N HIS A 38 9.32 3.04 8.08
CA HIS A 38 10.17 4.00 7.41
C HIS A 38 10.44 5.26 8.24
N PHE A 39 9.53 5.71 9.09
CA PHE A 39 9.69 6.92 9.92
C PHE A 39 10.30 6.64 11.30
N ILE A 40 9.83 5.61 12.00
CA ILE A 40 10.26 5.30 13.38
C ILE A 40 11.44 4.34 13.38
N PHE A 41 11.44 3.33 12.51
CA PHE A 41 12.47 2.28 12.44
C PHE A 41 13.34 2.37 11.17
N SER A 42 13.61 3.59 10.72
CA SER A 42 14.26 3.89 9.43
C SER A 42 15.53 3.07 9.16
N GLU A 43 16.44 2.98 10.13
CA GLU A 43 17.72 2.28 9.97
C GLU A 43 17.54 0.78 9.84
N ARG A 44 16.56 0.21 10.56
CA ARG A 44 16.26 -1.22 10.51
C ARG A 44 15.66 -1.59 9.15
N VAL A 45 14.71 -0.79 8.67
CA VAL A 45 14.08 -1.03 7.36
C VAL A 45 15.08 -0.84 6.23
N ALA A 46 15.83 0.26 6.21
CA ALA A 46 16.87 0.49 5.21
C ALA A 46 17.87 -0.67 5.16
N ARG A 47 18.36 -1.13 6.31
CA ARG A 47 19.28 -2.28 6.38
C ARG A 47 18.65 -3.57 5.83
N SER A 48 17.38 -3.83 6.11
CA SER A 48 16.69 -5.02 5.60
C SER A 48 16.52 -5.00 4.07
N ILE A 49 16.51 -3.82 3.46
CA ILE A 49 16.47 -3.62 2.00
C ILE A 49 17.88 -3.69 1.40
N GLY A 50 18.93 -3.49 2.20
CA GLY A 50 20.31 -3.35 1.73
C GLY A 50 20.72 -1.91 1.44
N TRP A 51 19.97 -0.93 1.97
CA TRP A 51 20.22 0.50 1.80
C TRP A 51 20.82 1.14 3.05
N THR A 52 21.48 2.28 2.85
CA THR A 52 21.89 3.15 3.94
C THR A 52 20.79 4.17 4.24
N SER A 53 20.42 4.33 5.51
CA SER A 53 19.46 5.35 5.92
C SER A 53 20.10 6.75 5.85
N ASN A 54 19.44 7.70 5.17
CA ASN A 54 19.95 9.06 4.96
C ASN A 54 18.84 10.14 5.04
N GLY A 55 17.74 9.85 5.75
CA GLY A 55 16.60 10.76 5.91
C GLY A 55 15.44 10.49 4.96
N PHE A 56 15.70 9.97 3.75
CA PHE A 56 14.65 9.66 2.77
C PHE A 56 13.59 8.68 3.29
N GLN A 57 13.99 7.75 4.17
CA GLN A 57 13.07 6.85 4.87
C GLN A 57 11.98 7.63 5.64
N LYS A 58 12.29 8.78 6.24
CA LYS A 58 11.29 9.58 6.95
C LYS A 58 10.25 10.18 6.00
N GLU A 59 10.69 10.74 4.87
CA GLU A 59 9.77 11.23 3.85
C GLU A 59 8.89 10.09 3.30
N LEU A 60 9.50 8.92 3.08
CA LEU A 60 8.79 7.71 2.66
C LEU A 60 7.74 7.26 3.68
N GLY A 61 8.05 7.36 4.98
CA GLY A 61 7.11 7.09 6.05
C GLY A 61 5.93 8.06 6.06
N LEU A 62 6.16 9.35 5.78
CA LEU A 62 5.09 10.35 5.74
C LEU A 62 4.19 10.19 4.51
N ILE A 63 4.75 9.93 3.33
CA ILE A 63 3.94 9.73 2.12
C ILE A 63 3.10 8.44 2.23
N THR A 64 3.66 7.37 2.78
CA THR A 64 2.91 6.12 3.02
C THR A 64 1.80 6.32 4.04
N LEU A 65 2.02 7.09 5.12
CA LEU A 65 0.96 7.46 6.06
C LEU A 65 -0.18 8.21 5.36
N GLY A 66 0.16 9.22 4.55
CA GLY A 66 -0.82 10.03 3.80
C GLY A 66 -1.65 9.20 2.83
N ILE A 67 -1.02 8.26 2.11
CA ILE A 67 -1.71 7.28 1.27
C ILE A 67 -2.64 6.40 2.10
N GLY A 68 -2.19 5.91 3.26
CA GLY A 68 -2.99 5.08 4.17
C GLY A 68 -4.25 5.77 4.68
N VAL A 69 -4.10 6.97 5.21
CA VAL A 69 -5.23 7.79 5.70
C VAL A 69 -6.21 8.10 4.57
N SER A 70 -5.70 8.42 3.38
CA SER A 70 -6.53 8.65 2.19
C SER A 70 -7.29 7.40 1.77
N GLY A 71 -6.67 6.21 1.86
CA GLY A 71 -7.31 4.93 1.59
C GLY A 71 -8.47 4.65 2.53
N VAL A 72 -8.27 4.84 3.84
CA VAL A 72 -9.33 4.69 4.83
C VAL A 72 -10.49 5.66 4.54
N TYR A 73 -10.18 6.94 4.28
CA TYR A 73 -11.20 7.92 3.93
C TYR A 73 -11.98 7.51 2.67
N CYS A 74 -11.28 7.20 1.58
CA CYS A 74 -11.90 6.78 0.32
C CYS A 74 -12.78 5.53 0.50
N GLY A 75 -12.32 4.51 1.22
CA GLY A 75 -13.07 3.29 1.43
C GLY A 75 -14.33 3.46 2.29
N LEU A 76 -14.32 4.39 3.25
CA LEU A 76 -15.49 4.73 4.06
C LEU A 76 -16.43 5.73 3.36
N SER A 77 -15.95 6.45 2.34
CA SER A 77 -16.71 7.46 1.60
C SER A 77 -17.23 6.93 0.26
N ASN A 78 -18.47 7.26 -0.11
CA ASN A 78 -19.07 6.94 -1.43
C ASN A 78 -18.79 5.50 -1.94
N ASN A 79 -18.79 4.53 -1.02
CA ASN A 79 -18.47 3.13 -1.28
C ASN A 79 -17.12 2.87 -1.98
N GLY A 80 -16.13 3.75 -1.89
CA GLY A 80 -14.83 3.60 -2.57
C GLY A 80 -14.77 4.13 -4.01
N GLN A 81 -15.88 4.59 -4.59
CA GLN A 81 -15.95 5.02 -6.00
C GLN A 81 -15.01 6.20 -6.33
N ASN A 82 -14.75 7.06 -5.34
CA ASN A 82 -13.90 8.25 -5.52
C ASN A 82 -12.40 7.95 -5.28
N SER A 83 -11.99 6.68 -5.27
CA SER A 83 -10.61 6.27 -4.98
C SER A 83 -9.65 6.42 -6.16
N LEU A 84 -10.12 6.67 -7.39
CA LEU A 84 -9.26 6.73 -8.58
C LEU A 84 -8.04 7.67 -8.43
N PRO A 85 -8.17 8.93 -7.94
CA PRO A 85 -6.99 9.80 -7.78
C PRO A 85 -5.95 9.24 -6.81
N LEU A 86 -6.40 8.63 -5.71
CA LEU A 86 -5.53 7.93 -4.77
C LEU A 86 -4.84 6.74 -5.44
N LEU A 87 -5.59 5.94 -6.20
CA LEU A 87 -5.04 4.76 -6.87
C LEU A 87 -4.01 5.12 -7.94
N ILE A 88 -4.13 6.29 -8.59
CA ILE A 88 -3.08 6.81 -9.48
C ILE A 88 -1.79 7.03 -8.69
N VAL A 89 -1.85 7.78 -7.59
CA VAL A 89 -0.66 8.05 -6.75
C VAL A 89 -0.05 6.76 -6.21
N LEU A 90 -0.89 5.88 -5.65
CA LEU A 90 -0.49 4.58 -5.13
C LEU A 90 0.19 3.72 -6.20
N SER A 91 -0.37 3.68 -7.41
CA SER A 91 0.14 2.87 -8.52
C SER A 91 1.52 3.35 -8.97
N PHE A 92 1.68 4.65 -9.20
CA PHE A 92 3.00 5.19 -9.57
C PHE A 92 4.04 4.97 -8.48
N PHE A 93 3.64 5.12 -7.22
CA PHE A 93 4.52 4.87 -6.09
C PHE A 93 4.96 3.40 -6.00
N LEU A 94 4.00 2.47 -5.89
CA LEU A 94 4.29 1.05 -5.66
C LEU A 94 4.90 0.38 -6.90
N ILE A 95 4.34 0.57 -8.09
CA ILE A 95 4.91 -0.03 -9.31
C ILE A 95 6.31 0.53 -9.57
N GLY A 96 6.51 1.84 -9.35
CA GLY A 96 7.83 2.47 -9.46
C GLY A 96 8.84 1.86 -8.47
N ALA A 97 8.44 1.66 -7.22
CA ALA A 97 9.26 0.98 -6.20
C ALA A 97 9.59 -0.46 -6.62
N GLY A 98 8.60 -1.24 -7.06
CA GLY A 98 8.79 -2.61 -7.51
C GLY A 98 9.74 -2.73 -8.69
N ILE A 99 9.65 -1.81 -9.67
CA ILE A 99 10.61 -1.72 -10.78
C ILE A 99 12.02 -1.43 -10.25
N ASN A 100 12.18 -0.52 -9.28
CA ASN A 100 13.49 -0.24 -8.68
C ASN A 100 14.05 -1.45 -7.93
N HIS A 101 13.23 -2.16 -7.15
CA HIS A 101 13.62 -3.38 -6.44
C HIS A 101 14.04 -4.52 -7.39
N ILE A 102 13.31 -4.72 -8.49
CA ILE A 102 13.68 -5.66 -9.56
C ILE A 102 15.00 -5.25 -10.20
N ARG A 103 15.16 -3.95 -10.51
CA ARG A 103 16.40 -3.43 -11.10
C ARG A 103 17.59 -3.69 -10.18
N GLU A 104 17.47 -3.45 -8.89
CA GLU A 104 18.54 -3.74 -7.91
C GLU A 104 18.81 -5.23 -7.74
N LEU A 105 17.76 -6.06 -7.78
CA LEU A 105 17.91 -7.52 -7.76
C LEU A 105 18.72 -8.02 -8.96
N ILE A 106 18.46 -7.47 -10.15
CA ILE A 106 19.13 -7.90 -11.39
C ILE A 106 20.53 -7.30 -11.52
N ILE A 107 20.68 -5.98 -11.34
CA ILE A 107 21.92 -5.25 -11.64
C ILE A 107 22.91 -5.34 -10.47
N SER A 108 22.43 -5.13 -9.24
CA SER A 108 23.27 -5.06 -8.05
C SER A 108 23.31 -6.38 -7.28
N HIS A 109 22.62 -7.41 -7.77
CA HIS A 109 22.40 -8.68 -7.07
C HIS A 109 21.91 -8.50 -5.63
N ASN A 110 21.07 -7.48 -5.40
CA ASN A 110 20.53 -7.19 -4.08
C ASN A 110 19.43 -8.21 -3.71
N THR A 111 19.84 -9.32 -3.10
CA THR A 111 18.95 -10.40 -2.64
C THR A 111 18.50 -10.23 -1.20
N ASN A 112 18.72 -9.05 -0.59
CA ASN A 112 18.24 -8.78 0.76
C ASN A 112 16.72 -8.97 0.84
N ALA A 113 16.25 -9.56 1.94
CA ALA A 113 14.84 -9.94 2.09
C ALA A 113 13.88 -8.75 1.91
N GLY A 114 14.24 -7.58 2.42
CA GLY A 114 13.43 -6.37 2.27
C GLY A 114 13.39 -5.82 0.84
N ASN A 115 14.37 -6.14 0.00
CA ASN A 115 14.36 -5.80 -1.43
C ASN A 115 13.48 -6.79 -2.23
N VAL A 116 13.54 -8.08 -1.91
CA VAL A 116 12.90 -9.12 -2.74
C VAL A 116 11.42 -9.35 -2.38
N VAL A 117 11.10 -9.45 -1.09
CA VAL A 117 9.75 -9.83 -0.64
C VAL A 117 8.71 -8.78 -1.01
N ILE A 118 9.12 -7.51 -1.08
CA ILE A 118 8.22 -6.38 -1.36
C ILE A 118 7.85 -6.26 -2.86
N ILE A 119 8.62 -6.88 -3.76
CA ILE A 119 8.36 -6.83 -5.21
C ILE A 119 6.94 -7.31 -5.51
N LEU A 120 6.49 -8.42 -4.92
CA LEU A 120 5.15 -8.95 -5.21
C LEU A 120 4.03 -7.99 -4.79
N PRO A 121 3.95 -7.51 -3.53
CA PRO A 121 2.91 -6.55 -3.14
C PRO A 121 2.99 -5.22 -3.88
N ASP A 122 4.17 -4.78 -4.32
CA ASP A 122 4.35 -3.55 -5.12
C ASP A 122 3.54 -3.55 -6.42
N PHE A 123 3.29 -4.73 -7.01
CA PHE A 123 2.42 -4.88 -8.18
C PHE A 123 1.02 -5.34 -7.80
N LEU A 124 0.91 -6.31 -6.88
CA LEU A 124 -0.37 -6.96 -6.58
C LEU A 124 -1.38 -5.99 -5.97
N ILE A 125 -0.95 -5.12 -5.04
CA ILE A 125 -1.83 -4.16 -4.38
C ILE A 125 -2.47 -3.17 -5.38
N PRO A 126 -1.71 -2.40 -6.17
CA PRO A 126 -2.31 -1.44 -7.10
C PRO A 126 -3.13 -2.13 -8.19
N ILE A 127 -2.68 -3.27 -8.72
CA ILE A 127 -3.44 -4.01 -9.76
C ILE A 127 -4.79 -4.48 -9.22
N THR A 128 -4.81 -5.11 -8.04
CA THR A 128 -6.07 -5.63 -7.47
C THR A 128 -7.04 -4.50 -7.12
N LEU A 129 -6.57 -3.37 -6.60
CA LEU A 129 -7.42 -2.20 -6.34
C LEU A 129 -7.98 -1.58 -7.63
N LEU A 130 -7.17 -1.43 -8.68
CA LEU A 130 -7.64 -0.93 -9.97
C LEU A 130 -8.68 -1.86 -10.61
N VAL A 131 -8.47 -3.17 -10.52
CA VAL A 131 -9.44 -4.18 -10.99
C VAL A 131 -10.73 -4.09 -10.19
N LEU A 132 -10.66 -4.03 -8.86
CA LEU A 132 -11.84 -3.91 -8.01
C LEU A 132 -12.62 -2.61 -8.26
N LEU A 133 -11.92 -1.48 -8.47
CA LEU A 133 -12.54 -0.21 -8.80
C LEU A 133 -13.22 -0.25 -10.19
N TYR A 134 -12.60 -0.90 -11.16
CA TYR A 134 -13.16 -1.05 -12.51
C TYR A 134 -14.42 -1.93 -12.54
N LEU A 135 -14.47 -2.96 -11.68
CA LEU A 135 -15.57 -3.92 -11.62
C LEU A 135 -16.73 -3.51 -10.70
N GLN A 136 -16.57 -2.42 -9.92
CA GLN A 136 -17.55 -1.93 -8.95
C GLN A 136 -18.76 -1.30 -9.64
#